data_AF-U6L2K9-F1
#
_entry.id   AF-U6L2K9-F1
#
_cell.length_a   1.000
_cell.length_b   1.000
_cell.length_c   1.000
_cell.angle_alpha   90.00
_cell.angle_beta   90.00
_cell.angle_gamma   90.00
#
_symmetry.space_group_name_H-M   'P 1'
#
loop_
_entity.id
_entity.type
_entity.pdbx_description
1 polymer ?
#
loop_
_entity_poly.entity_id
_entity_poly.type
_entity_poly.pdbx_seq_one_letter_code
_entity_poly.pdbx_strand_id
1 'polypeptide(L)'
;MEGESLLAGALSIALCYVHRWRGGGPAAESRVLLLDISDKKGFAAQCIPLLNTAFAASKQGVAIDCCSLLPDCSTLLEQLCDVTRGRWMSFAECFSAGAAAATAAAAAAAKGPKTLRGDFALLQLLLFWFLPKPSLRPTIAAVSVHHKTNTAVCFCHHKPVDLCFVCSCCLAIYCSETSDSGKERISCDVCK
;
A
#
# COMPACT_ATOMS: atom_id res chain seq x y z
N MET A 1 -16.39 17.00 8.87
CA MET A 1 -15.10 17.42 8.28
C MET A 1 -14.20 16.19 8.32
N GLU A 2 -14.35 15.29 7.36
CA GLU A 2 -13.40 14.20 7.16
C GLU A 2 -12.18 14.82 6.48
N GLY A 3 -11.12 15.08 7.25
CA GLY A 3 -9.88 15.59 6.70
C GLY A 3 -9.19 14.47 5.92
N GLU A 4 -8.91 14.71 4.64
CA GLU A 4 -8.06 13.81 3.87
C GLU A 4 -6.69 13.66 4.56
N SER A 5 -6.19 12.44 4.67
CA SER A 5 -4.90 12.17 5.31
C SER A 5 -3.77 12.70 4.43
N LEU A 6 -3.01 13.69 4.88
CA LEU A 6 -1.88 14.29 4.14
C LEU A 6 -0.64 13.38 4.12
N LEU A 7 -0.79 12.14 3.65
CA LEU A 7 0.25 11.12 3.65
C LEU A 7 1.43 11.50 2.76
N ALA A 8 1.19 12.13 1.61
CA ALA A 8 2.25 12.54 0.70
C ALA A 8 3.23 13.55 1.35
N GLY A 9 2.69 14.48 2.16
CA GLY A 9 3.50 15.43 2.92
C GLY A 9 4.34 14.75 3.98
N ALA A 10 3.73 13.84 4.75
CA ALA A 10 4.43 13.06 5.78
C ALA A 10 5.56 12.20 5.20
N LEU A 11 5.31 11.51 4.08
CA LEU A 11 6.32 10.73 3.37
C LEU A 11 7.47 11.60 2.86
N SER A 12 7.16 12.77 2.29
CA SER A 12 8.19 13.71 1.83
C SER A 12 9.10 14.16 2.98
N ILE A 13 8.53 14.47 4.15
CA ILE A 13 9.30 14.83 5.35
C ILE A 13 10.17 13.66 5.83
N ALA A 14 9.61 12.45 5.87
CA ALA A 14 10.34 11.25 6.26
C ALA A 14 11.54 10.98 5.34
N LEU A 15 11.36 11.11 4.02
CA LEU A 15 12.44 10.94 3.04
C LEU A 15 13.52 12.01 3.17
N CYS A 16 13.14 13.27 3.39
CA CYS A 16 14.10 14.34 3.67
C CYS A 16 14.91 14.07 4.94
N TYR A 17 14.27 13.54 5.99
CA TYR A 17 14.95 13.17 7.23
C TYR A 17 15.93 12.01 7.02
N VAL A 18 15.52 10.96 6.30
CA VAL A 18 16.38 9.83 5.92
C VAL A 18 17.57 10.31 5.11
N HIS A 19 17.36 11.17 4.11
CA HIS A 19 18.43 11.73 3.29
C HIS A 19 19.43 12.53 4.11
N ARG A 20 18.94 13.37 5.05
CA ARG A 20 19.80 14.11 5.98
C ARG A 20 20.61 13.17 6.88
N TRP A 21 19.99 12.10 7.38
CA TRP A 21 20.66 11.11 8.23
C TRP A 21 21.76 10.34 7.48
N ARG A 22 21.53 9.98 6.21
CA ARG A 22 22.54 9.32 5.36
C ARG A 22 23.75 10.21 5.06
N GLY A 23 23.58 11.54 5.07
CA GLY A 23 24.67 12.49 4.86
C GLY A 23 25.59 12.69 6.08
N GLY A 24 25.22 12.21 7.27
CA GLY A 24 25.97 12.44 8.52
C GLY A 24 26.15 11.24 9.44
N GLY A 25 25.51 10.09 9.17
CA GLY A 25 25.57 8.89 10.01
C GLY A 25 26.29 7.69 9.36
N PRO A 26 26.54 6.60 10.11
CA PRO A 26 27.05 5.35 9.56
C PRO A 26 26.09 4.79 8.51
N ALA A 27 26.61 4.04 7.52
CA ALA A 27 25.87 3.49 6.39
C ALA A 27 24.80 2.45 6.82
N ALA A 28 23.68 2.91 7.37
CA ALA A 28 22.55 2.10 7.75
C ALA A 28 21.54 2.02 6.61
N GLU A 29 21.04 0.81 6.36
CA GLU A 29 19.87 0.62 5.49
C GLU A 29 18.69 1.40 6.07
N SER A 30 18.07 2.23 5.23
CA SER A 30 16.95 3.08 5.63
C SER A 30 15.64 2.52 5.11
N ARG A 31 14.58 2.67 5.91
CA ARG A 31 13.24 2.15 5.62
C ARG A 31 12.18 3.01 6.27
N VAL A 32 11.01 3.04 5.67
CA VAL A 32 9.82 3.72 6.21
C VAL A 32 8.74 2.67 6.40
N LEU A 33 8.11 2.64 7.57
CA LEU A 33 6.95 1.80 7.85
C LEU A 33 5.72 2.69 7.94
N LEU A 34 4.71 2.40 7.12
CA LEU A 34 3.40 3.01 7.13
C LEU A 34 2.42 2.09 7.82
N LEU A 35 1.70 2.63 8.80
CA LEU A 35 0.55 1.99 9.42
C LEU A 35 -0.69 2.77 8.97
N ASP A 36 -1.52 2.12 8.16
CA ASP A 36 -2.71 2.74 7.60
C ASP A 36 -3.97 2.29 8.33
N ILE A 37 -4.80 3.29 8.66
CA ILE A 37 -6.11 3.15 9.32
C ILE A 37 -7.18 3.88 8.46
N SER A 38 -6.82 4.32 7.26
CA SER A 38 -7.70 5.13 6.41
C SER A 38 -8.69 4.24 5.64
N ASP A 39 -9.83 4.82 5.27
CA ASP A 39 -10.80 4.19 4.37
C ASP A 39 -10.39 4.32 2.90
N LYS A 40 -10.93 3.42 2.06
CA LYS A 40 -10.68 3.28 0.60
C LYS A 40 -10.58 4.58 -0.22
N LYS A 41 -11.31 5.65 0.15
CA LYS A 41 -11.38 6.90 -0.62
C LYS A 41 -10.31 7.94 -0.24
N GLY A 42 -9.55 7.72 0.83
CA GLY A 42 -8.69 8.76 1.43
C GLY A 42 -7.54 9.25 0.55
N PHE A 43 -7.08 8.45 -0.43
CA PHE A 43 -5.83 8.72 -1.15
C PHE A 43 -5.99 9.08 -2.63
N ALA A 44 -7.22 9.10 -3.15
CA ALA A 44 -7.51 9.39 -4.56
C ALA A 44 -6.90 10.71 -5.04
N ALA A 45 -7.12 11.79 -4.27
CA ALA A 45 -6.59 13.12 -4.55
C ALA A 45 -5.05 13.20 -4.48
N GLN A 46 -4.42 12.31 -3.70
CA GLN A 46 -2.97 12.29 -3.45
C GLN A 46 -2.22 11.24 -4.25
N CYS A 47 -2.87 10.58 -5.22
CA CYS A 47 -2.27 9.55 -6.06
C CYS A 47 -0.96 10.01 -6.72
N ILE A 48 -0.99 11.18 -7.37
CA ILE A 48 0.18 11.75 -8.08
C ILE A 48 1.34 12.03 -7.12
N PRO A 49 1.17 12.85 -6.05
CA PRO A 49 2.28 13.14 -5.16
C PRO A 49 2.78 11.88 -4.43
N LEU A 50 1.90 10.93 -4.04
CA LEU A 50 2.32 9.68 -3.42
C LEU A 50 3.22 8.84 -4.34
N LEU A 51 2.79 8.63 -5.59
CA LEU A 51 3.61 7.88 -6.56
C LEU A 51 4.94 8.58 -6.82
N ASN A 52 4.96 9.90 -6.97
CA ASN A 52 6.20 10.67 -7.12
C ASN A 52 7.15 10.47 -5.92
N THR A 53 6.61 10.47 -4.69
CA THR A 53 7.41 10.19 -3.49
C THR A 53 7.94 8.76 -3.46
N ALA A 54 7.16 7.76 -3.91
CA ALA A 54 7.62 6.38 -4.00
C ALA A 54 8.72 6.19 -5.05
N PHE A 55 8.61 6.82 -6.22
CA PHE A 55 9.69 6.79 -7.22
C PHE A 55 10.97 7.46 -6.69
N ALA A 56 10.84 8.58 -5.96
CA ALA A 56 11.96 9.22 -5.31
C ALA A 56 12.60 8.31 -4.24
N ALA A 57 11.79 7.65 -3.41
CA ALA A 57 12.24 6.71 -2.39
C ALA A 57 12.97 5.51 -3.01
N SER A 58 12.41 4.92 -4.07
CA SER A 58 12.99 3.80 -4.81
C SER A 58 14.37 4.14 -5.39
N LYS A 59 14.52 5.35 -5.95
CA LYS A 59 15.82 5.85 -6.45
C LYS A 59 16.85 6.02 -5.33
N GLN A 60 16.42 6.39 -4.13
CA GLN A 60 17.30 6.49 -2.96
C GLN A 60 17.60 5.13 -2.31
N GLY A 61 16.93 4.05 -2.74
CA GLY A 61 17.05 2.73 -2.13
C GLY A 61 16.40 2.65 -0.75
N VAL A 62 15.36 3.45 -0.49
CA VAL A 62 14.56 3.41 0.74
C VAL A 62 13.31 2.59 0.47
N ALA A 63 13.16 1.46 1.17
CA ALA A 63 11.96 0.63 1.07
C ALA A 63 10.83 1.22 1.92
N ILE A 64 9.62 1.32 1.35
CA ILE A 64 8.40 1.73 2.06
C ILE A 64 7.55 0.49 2.30
N ASP A 65 7.42 0.12 3.56
CA ASP A 65 6.54 -0.95 3.99
C ASP A 65 5.19 -0.40 4.42
N CYS A 66 4.09 -1.08 4.10
CA CYS A 66 2.75 -0.68 4.50
C CYS A 66 2.02 -1.84 5.19
N CYS A 67 1.45 -1.55 6.36
CA CYS A 67 0.51 -2.42 7.04
C CYS A 67 -0.84 -1.71 7.12
N SER A 68 -1.86 -2.22 6.44
CA SER A 68 -3.22 -1.71 6.60
C SER A 68 -3.95 -2.50 7.68
N LEU A 69 -4.59 -1.79 8.61
CA LEU A 69 -5.33 -2.38 9.72
C LEU A 69 -6.78 -2.67 9.37
N LEU A 70 -7.36 -1.93 8.41
CA LEU A 70 -8.72 -2.13 7.94
C LEU A 70 -8.75 -3.07 6.72
N PRO A 71 -9.86 -3.81 6.51
CA PRO A 71 -10.04 -4.63 5.31
C PRO A 71 -10.19 -3.78 4.04
N ASP A 72 -10.58 -2.51 4.19
CA ASP A 72 -10.81 -1.60 3.09
C ASP A 72 -9.52 -0.89 2.66
N CYS A 73 -8.59 -1.68 2.12
CA CYS A 73 -7.31 -1.16 1.61
C CYS A 73 -7.49 -0.45 0.26
N SER A 74 -6.68 0.59 0.03
CA SER A 74 -6.52 1.19 -1.30
C SER A 74 -5.42 0.49 -2.08
N THR A 75 -5.67 0.24 -3.37
CA THR A 75 -4.68 -0.37 -4.28
C THR A 75 -3.49 0.54 -4.55
N LEU A 76 -3.61 1.84 -4.25
CA LEU A 76 -2.50 2.78 -4.35
C LEU A 76 -1.37 2.44 -3.38
N LEU A 77 -1.68 2.06 -2.12
CA LEU A 77 -0.66 1.71 -1.13
C LEU A 77 0.11 0.44 -1.50
N GLU A 78 -0.58 -0.51 -2.13
CA GLU A 78 0.05 -1.71 -2.73
C GLU A 78 1.06 -1.29 -3.81
N GLN A 79 0.66 -0.42 -4.74
CA GLN A 79 1.54 0.10 -5.79
C GLN A 79 2.76 0.84 -5.22
N LEU A 80 2.59 1.63 -4.15
CA LEU A 80 3.72 2.32 -3.49
C LEU A 80 4.74 1.32 -2.93
N CYS A 81 4.26 0.24 -2.31
CA CYS A 81 5.13 -0.81 -1.79
C CYS A 81 5.86 -1.54 -2.93
N ASP A 82 5.15 -1.84 -4.03
CA ASP A 82 5.74 -2.50 -5.19
C ASP A 82 6.83 -1.66 -5.87
N VAL A 83 6.60 -0.36 -6.05
CA VAL A 83 7.57 0.58 -6.63
C VAL A 83 8.84 0.69 -5.78
N THR A 84 8.70 0.67 -4.46
CA THR A 84 9.82 0.80 -3.51
C THR A 84 10.45 -0.54 -3.13
N ARG A 85 9.90 -1.66 -3.64
CA ARG A 85 10.26 -3.03 -3.24
C ARG A 85 10.09 -3.27 -1.73
N GLY A 86 9.15 -2.56 -1.12
CA GLY A 86 8.72 -2.76 0.24
C GLY A 86 7.71 -3.88 0.36
N ARG A 87 7.14 -4.02 1.55
CA ARG A 87 6.17 -5.08 1.86
C ARG A 87 4.80 -4.47 2.15
N TRP A 88 3.76 -5.03 1.54
CA TRP A 88 2.38 -4.68 1.84
C TRP A 88 1.69 -5.85 2.56
N MET A 89 0.94 -5.57 3.62
CA MET A 89 0.18 -6.58 4.35
C MET A 89 -1.14 -5.98 4.85
N SER A 90 -2.24 -6.72 4.69
CA SER A 90 -3.52 -6.42 5.36
C SER A 90 -3.64 -7.23 6.64
N PHE A 91 -3.78 -6.56 7.79
CA PHE A 91 -3.95 -7.22 9.09
C PHE A 91 -5.29 -7.95 9.16
N ALA A 92 -6.37 -7.36 8.62
CA ALA A 92 -7.71 -7.96 8.64
C ALA A 92 -7.75 -9.28 7.84
N GLU A 93 -7.10 -9.33 6.69
CA GLU A 93 -6.98 -10.54 5.87
C GLU A 93 -6.07 -11.57 6.51
N CYS A 94 -4.92 -11.17 7.06
CA CYS A 94 -4.02 -12.08 7.75
C CYS A 94 -4.64 -12.65 9.05
N PHE A 95 -5.46 -11.88 9.76
CA PHE A 95 -6.17 -12.34 10.95
C PHE A 95 -7.29 -13.33 10.60
N SER A 96 -8.05 -13.07 9.53
CA SER A 96 -9.09 -14.00 9.07
C SER A 96 -8.50 -15.26 8.43
N ALA A 97 -7.36 -15.17 7.73
CA ALA A 97 -6.63 -16.31 7.20
C ALA A 97 -5.89 -17.12 8.27
N GLY A 98 -5.37 -16.46 9.33
CA GLY A 98 -4.81 -17.13 10.51
C GLY A 98 -5.87 -17.85 11.33
N ALA A 99 -7.09 -17.28 11.43
CA ALA A 99 -8.25 -18.00 11.92
C ALA A 99 -8.60 -19.17 10.98
N ALA A 100 -8.59 -18.99 9.65
CA ALA A 100 -8.87 -20.06 8.69
C ALA A 100 -7.89 -21.26 8.79
N ALA A 101 -6.58 -21.00 8.85
CA ALA A 101 -5.54 -22.02 9.01
C ALA A 101 -5.60 -22.73 10.38
N ALA A 102 -6.01 -22.03 11.45
CA ALA A 102 -6.29 -22.64 12.75
C ALA A 102 -7.64 -23.38 12.80
N THR A 103 -8.63 -22.97 11.98
CA THR A 103 -10.00 -23.55 11.98
C THR A 103 -10.14 -24.86 11.22
N ALA A 104 -9.18 -25.26 10.38
CA ALA A 104 -9.16 -26.63 9.86
C ALA A 104 -8.98 -27.67 11.00
N ALA A 105 -8.28 -27.30 12.09
CA ALA A 105 -8.17 -28.11 13.31
C ALA A 105 -9.20 -27.73 14.39
N ALA A 106 -9.74 -26.50 14.38
CA ALA A 106 -10.65 -25.99 15.41
C ALA A 106 -12.15 -25.92 15.01
N ALA A 107 -12.56 -26.52 13.88
CA ALA A 107 -13.96 -26.56 13.44
C ALA A 107 -14.89 -27.40 14.35
N ALA A 108 -14.34 -28.17 15.29
CA ALA A 108 -15.12 -29.00 16.22
C ALA A 108 -15.51 -28.29 17.54
N ALA A 109 -14.93 -27.13 17.87
CA ALA A 109 -15.06 -26.51 19.18
C ALA A 109 -15.92 -25.24 19.15
N ALA A 110 -17.19 -25.41 18.77
CA ALA A 110 -18.24 -24.43 19.02
C ALA A 110 -18.53 -24.32 20.54
N LYS A 111 -17.63 -23.72 21.33
CA LYS A 111 -17.87 -23.07 22.65
C LYS A 111 -16.54 -22.67 23.34
N GLY A 112 -16.17 -21.38 23.20
CA GLY A 112 -15.22 -20.63 24.06
C GLY A 112 -13.76 -20.52 23.57
N PRO A 113 -12.93 -19.60 24.12
CA PRO A 113 -13.15 -18.20 24.50
C PRO A 113 -12.76 -17.23 23.36
N LYS A 114 -13.63 -16.26 23.05
CA LYS A 114 -13.44 -15.26 21.98
C LYS A 114 -12.48 -14.14 22.39
N THR A 115 -11.22 -14.42 22.70
CA THR A 115 -10.24 -13.37 23.02
C THR A 115 -8.81 -13.80 22.66
N LEU A 116 -8.52 -14.05 21.39
CA LEU A 116 -7.16 -13.81 20.90
C LEU A 116 -7.02 -12.29 20.80
N ARG A 117 -6.37 -11.72 21.80
CA ARG A 117 -6.05 -10.31 21.97
C ARG A 117 -5.38 -9.78 20.69
N GLY A 118 -6.07 -8.92 19.94
CA GLY A 118 -5.60 -8.39 18.65
C GLY A 118 -4.25 -7.66 18.73
N ASP A 119 -3.90 -7.15 19.91
CA ASP A 119 -2.60 -6.60 20.28
C ASP A 119 -1.45 -7.59 20.09
N PHE A 120 -1.60 -8.85 20.51
CA PHE A 120 -0.54 -9.86 20.33
C PHE A 120 -0.40 -10.27 18.86
N ALA A 121 -1.50 -10.38 18.14
CA ALA A 121 -1.48 -10.72 16.71
C ALA A 121 -0.80 -9.62 15.88
N LEU A 122 -1.12 -8.35 16.17
CA LEU A 122 -0.50 -7.21 15.49
C LEU A 122 0.99 -7.13 15.83
N LEU A 123 1.36 -7.29 17.10
CA LEU A 123 2.75 -7.31 17.51
C LEU A 123 3.53 -8.44 16.81
N GLN A 124 2.96 -9.65 16.76
CA GLN A 124 3.57 -10.77 16.06
C GLN A 124 3.77 -10.48 14.56
N LEU A 125 2.78 -9.83 13.92
CA LEU A 125 2.89 -9.41 12.52
C LEU A 125 4.04 -8.41 12.33
N LEU A 126 4.10 -7.39 13.18
CA LEU A 126 5.13 -6.35 13.12
C LEU A 126 6.53 -6.92 13.37
N LEU A 127 6.68 -7.78 14.37
CA LEU A 127 7.95 -8.42 14.72
C LEU A 127 8.42 -9.39 13.63
N PHE A 128 7.52 -10.17 13.04
CA PHE A 128 7.93 -11.19 12.08
C PHE A 128 8.13 -10.63 10.66
N TRP A 129 7.19 -9.82 10.18
CA TRP A 129 7.18 -9.40 8.77
C TRP A 129 7.84 -8.05 8.55
N PHE A 130 7.72 -7.14 9.51
CA PHE A 130 8.23 -5.79 9.36
C PHE A 130 9.57 -5.62 10.08
N LEU A 131 9.90 -6.27 11.18
CA LEU A 131 11.19 -6.05 11.86
C LEU A 131 12.44 -6.42 11.02
N PRO A 132 12.47 -7.53 10.24
CA PRO A 132 13.67 -7.91 9.51
C PRO A 132 14.12 -6.87 8.49
N LYS A 133 15.44 -6.75 8.33
CA LYS A 133 16.06 -5.89 7.30
C LYS A 133 15.63 -6.31 5.90
N PRO A 134 15.44 -5.37 4.96
CA PRO A 134 15.04 -5.68 3.59
C PRO A 134 15.95 -6.72 2.90
N SER A 135 17.25 -6.67 3.16
CA SER A 135 18.24 -7.62 2.62
C SER A 135 18.05 -9.06 3.09
N LEU A 136 17.45 -9.29 4.26
CA LEU A 136 17.22 -10.61 4.84
C LEU A 136 15.83 -11.20 4.51
N ARG A 137 14.94 -10.42 3.91
CA ARG A 137 13.58 -10.86 3.57
C ARG A 137 13.53 -12.06 2.62
N PRO A 138 14.35 -12.14 1.55
CA PRO A 138 14.29 -13.27 0.63
C PRO A 138 14.55 -14.61 1.31
N THR A 139 15.38 -14.61 2.37
CA THR A 139 15.79 -15.82 3.09
C THR A 139 14.77 -16.23 4.16
N ILE A 140 14.15 -15.26 4.83
CA ILE A 140 13.25 -15.51 5.98
C ILE A 140 11.80 -15.71 5.52
N ALA A 141 11.40 -15.03 4.44
CA ALA A 141 10.02 -14.94 3.98
C ALA A 141 9.84 -15.63 2.62
N ALA A 142 10.13 -16.93 2.54
CA ALA A 142 9.92 -17.75 1.33
C ALA A 142 8.45 -17.77 0.84
N VAL A 143 7.50 -17.32 1.67
CA VAL A 143 6.05 -17.37 1.41
C VAL A 143 5.47 -16.05 0.85
N SER A 144 6.23 -14.96 0.78
CA SER A 144 5.68 -13.73 0.21
C SER A 144 5.74 -13.75 -1.32
N VAL A 145 4.80 -14.47 -1.94
CA VAL A 145 4.48 -14.32 -3.36
C VAL A 145 3.79 -12.95 -3.53
N HIS A 146 4.54 -11.86 -3.38
CA HIS A 146 4.10 -10.57 -3.88
C HIS A 146 4.10 -10.68 -5.41
N HIS A 147 2.96 -11.08 -5.97
CA HIS A 147 2.73 -10.97 -7.39
C HIS A 147 2.67 -9.49 -7.72
N LYS A 148 3.74 -8.96 -8.31
CA LYS A 148 3.81 -7.56 -8.74
C LYS A 148 2.68 -7.29 -9.73
N THR A 149 1.64 -6.62 -9.28
CA THR A 149 0.58 -6.11 -10.13
C THR A 149 1.00 -4.69 -10.51
N ASN A 150 1.95 -4.57 -11.44
CA ASN A 150 2.27 -3.29 -12.10
C ASN A 150 1.10 -2.82 -13.00
N THR A 151 -0.13 -2.97 -12.53
CA THR A 151 -1.37 -2.63 -13.21
C THR A 151 -1.57 -1.13 -13.11
N ALA A 152 -1.92 -0.49 -14.23
CA ALA A 152 -2.33 0.90 -14.23
C ALA A 152 -3.60 1.07 -13.38
N VAL A 153 -3.76 2.24 -12.74
CA VAL A 153 -4.97 2.58 -11.97
C VAL A 153 -5.70 3.70 -12.67
N CYS A 154 -7.00 3.54 -12.89
CA CYS A 154 -7.81 4.55 -13.58
C CYS A 154 -8.08 5.76 -12.68
N PHE A 155 -8.11 6.96 -13.28
CA PHE A 155 -8.41 8.21 -12.55
C PHE A 155 -9.90 8.35 -12.19
N CYS A 156 -10.78 7.52 -12.77
CA CYS A 156 -12.24 7.58 -12.54
C CYS A 156 -12.64 6.92 -11.23
N HIS A 157 -12.18 5.67 -11.05
CA HIS A 157 -12.62 4.80 -9.96
C HIS A 157 -11.48 4.43 -9.02
N HIS A 158 -10.23 4.80 -9.33
CA HIS A 158 -9.03 4.43 -8.58
C HIS A 158 -8.88 2.92 -8.38
N LYS A 159 -9.24 2.16 -9.42
CA LYS A 159 -9.11 0.71 -9.47
C LYS A 159 -8.07 0.29 -10.50
N PRO A 160 -7.39 -0.84 -10.29
CA PRO A 160 -6.47 -1.39 -11.28
C PRO A 160 -7.25 -1.78 -12.54
N VAL A 161 -6.65 -1.51 -13.70
CA VAL A 161 -7.20 -1.80 -15.02
C VAL A 161 -6.11 -2.39 -15.91
N ASP A 162 -6.46 -3.45 -16.65
CA ASP A 162 -5.53 -4.10 -17.60
C ASP A 162 -5.60 -3.45 -18.99
N LEU A 163 -6.79 -3.03 -19.42
CA LEU A 163 -7.02 -2.26 -20.64
C LEU A 163 -7.52 -0.87 -20.28
N CYS A 164 -6.95 0.15 -20.92
CA CYS A 164 -7.24 1.53 -20.58
C CYS A 164 -7.04 2.50 -21.75
N PHE A 165 -7.66 3.67 -21.64
CA PHE A 165 -7.51 4.79 -22.56
C PHE A 165 -6.58 5.84 -21.93
N VAL A 166 -5.65 6.38 -22.71
CA VAL A 166 -4.66 7.35 -22.24
C VAL A 166 -4.89 8.70 -22.91
N CYS A 167 -4.89 9.78 -22.13
CA CYS A 167 -4.92 11.13 -22.68
C CYS A 167 -3.58 11.49 -23.35
N SER A 168 -3.62 11.99 -24.58
CA SER A 168 -2.41 12.41 -25.32
C SER A 168 -1.66 13.60 -24.72
N CYS A 169 -2.32 14.42 -23.89
CA CYS A 169 -1.74 15.64 -23.32
C CYS A 169 -1.15 15.40 -21.92
N CYS A 170 -1.95 14.87 -20.98
CA CYS A 170 -1.55 14.69 -19.58
C CYS A 170 -1.23 13.23 -19.20
N LEU A 171 -1.32 12.28 -20.13
CA LEU A 171 -1.08 10.84 -19.88
C LEU A 171 -1.99 10.23 -18.78
N ALA A 172 -3.10 10.90 -18.45
CA ALA A 172 -4.09 10.40 -17.52
C ALA A 172 -4.77 9.14 -18.08
N ILE A 173 -4.98 8.14 -17.21
CA ILE A 173 -5.47 6.81 -17.56
C ILE A 173 -6.95 6.67 -17.18
N TYR A 174 -7.76 6.21 -18.13
CA TYR A 174 -9.21 6.05 -18.01
C TYR A 174 -9.63 4.59 -18.27
N CYS A 175 -10.64 4.12 -17.54
CA CYS A 175 -11.16 2.75 -17.68
C CYS A 175 -12.05 2.55 -18.91
N SER A 176 -12.68 3.63 -19.41
CA SER A 176 -13.67 3.59 -20.47
C SER A 176 -13.71 4.90 -21.26
N GLU A 177 -14.08 4.79 -22.54
CA GLU A 177 -14.32 5.93 -23.44
C GLU A 177 -15.55 6.75 -23.05
N THR A 178 -16.52 6.13 -22.38
CA THR A 178 -17.70 6.80 -21.82
C THR A 178 -17.49 7.10 -20.34
N SER A 179 -17.98 8.26 -19.91
CA SER A 179 -18.09 8.61 -18.49
C SER A 179 -19.23 7.85 -17.82
N ASP A 180 -19.21 7.77 -16.49
CA ASP A 180 -20.31 7.16 -15.70
C ASP A 180 -21.68 7.85 -15.94
N SER A 181 -21.67 9.06 -16.50
CA SER A 181 -22.86 9.83 -16.89
C SER A 181 -23.38 9.53 -18.31
N GLY A 182 -22.77 8.56 -19.01
CA GLY A 182 -23.14 8.17 -20.38
C GLY A 182 -22.67 9.14 -21.48
N LYS A 183 -21.95 10.22 -21.13
CA LYS A 183 -21.33 11.12 -22.11
C LYS A 183 -19.99 10.56 -22.59
N GLU A 184 -19.74 10.63 -23.90
CA GLU A 184 -18.45 10.33 -24.51
C GLU A 184 -17.35 11.27 -23.96
N ARG A 185 -16.22 10.70 -23.54
CA ARG A 185 -15.05 11.44 -23.05
C ARG A 185 -14.21 11.92 -24.23
N ILE A 186 -14.69 12.96 -24.91
CA ILE A 186 -13.93 13.64 -25.98
C ILE A 186 -12.80 14.50 -25.38
N SER A 187 -12.93 14.91 -24.11
CA SER A 187 -11.96 15.73 -23.39
C SER A 187 -11.59 15.10 -22.06
N CYS A 188 -10.30 15.17 -21.73
CA CYS A 188 -9.74 14.67 -20.48
C CYS A 188 -10.09 15.61 -19.32
N ASP A 189 -10.58 15.07 -18.21
CA ASP A 189 -11.01 15.86 -17.04
C ASP A 189 -9.84 16.51 -16.29
N VAL A 190 -8.61 16.05 -16.50
CA VAL A 190 -7.39 16.64 -15.93
C VAL A 190 -6.85 17.79 -16.78
N CYS A 191 -7.07 17.74 -18.08
CA CYS A 191 -6.50 18.68 -19.06
C CYS A 191 -7.48 19.79 -19.50
N LYS A 192 -8.70 19.82 -18.96
CA LYS A 192 -9.70 20.87 -19.24
C LYS A 192 -9.34 22.21 -18.62
#